data_AF-A0A4Q0Z099-F1
#
_entry.id   AF-A0A4Q0Z099-F1
#
_cell.length_a   1.000
_cell.length_b   1.000
_cell.length_c   1.000
_cell.angle_alpha   90.00
_cell.angle_beta   90.00
_cell.angle_gamma   90.00
#
_symmetry.space_group_name_H-M   'P 1'
#
loop_
_entity.id
_entity.type
_entity.pdbx_description
1 polymer ?
#
loop_
_entity_poly.entity_id
_entity_poly.type
_entity_poly.pdbx_seq_one_letter_code
_entity_poly.pdbx_strand_id
1 'polypeptide(L)'
;MSPEYLASIASIKLAPSSSFLTSTAGEHHTLTKTNFSLVAEPGAIADLAGMEKRQVIIIGIEAHVCVLQSAIGLLENGFEVYLGSDAIGSRSSSHVDDAIRRAEVNDWVLCEGMRCYVLI
;
A
#
# COMPACT_ATOMS: atom_id res chain seq x y z
N MET A 1 0.07 -16.38 -22.28
CA MET A 1 0.00 -16.69 -20.84
C MET A 1 0.31 -15.38 -20.13
N SER A 2 -0.71 -14.55 -19.90
CA SER A 2 -0.53 -13.27 -19.23
C SER A 2 -0.16 -13.55 -17.77
N PRO A 3 0.84 -12.88 -17.18
CA PRO A 3 1.07 -13.02 -15.76
C PRO A 3 -0.16 -12.47 -15.05
N GLU A 4 -0.95 -13.36 -14.46
CA GLU A 4 -2.04 -13.04 -13.55
C GLU A 4 -1.40 -12.48 -12.28
N TYR A 5 -1.17 -11.17 -12.30
CA TYR A 5 -0.78 -10.41 -11.13
C TYR A 5 -2.04 -10.19 -10.29
N LEU A 6 -2.29 -11.08 -9.34
CA LEU A 6 -3.30 -10.89 -8.30
C LEU A 6 -2.93 -9.64 -7.49
N ALA A 7 -3.67 -8.54 -7.73
CA ALA A 7 -3.53 -7.32 -6.98
C ALA A 7 -4.24 -7.49 -5.64
N SER A 8 -3.49 -7.79 -4.58
CA SER A 8 -4.03 -7.80 -3.22
C SER A 8 -4.18 -6.37 -2.71
N ILE A 9 -5.32 -5.77 -3.07
CA ILE A 9 -5.72 -4.46 -2.59
C ILE A 9 -6.11 -4.61 -1.12
N ALA A 10 -5.17 -4.44 -0.19
CA ALA A 10 -5.56 -4.00 1.14
C ALA A 10 -6.31 -2.68 0.95
N SER A 11 -7.36 -2.41 1.71
CA SER A 11 -8.09 -1.15 1.62
C SER A 11 -8.28 -0.69 3.04
N ILE A 12 -7.60 0.37 3.38
CA ILE A 12 -7.54 0.85 4.74
C ILE A 12 -8.38 2.09 4.81
N LYS A 13 -9.35 2.11 5.72
CA LYS A 13 -10.08 3.35 5.93
C LYS A 13 -10.93 3.36 7.20
N LEU A 14 -11.07 4.57 7.74
CA LEU A 14 -12.12 4.99 8.66
C LEU A 14 -13.53 5.05 8.00
N ALA A 15 -13.66 4.76 6.70
CA ALA A 15 -14.90 4.79 5.90
C ALA A 15 -14.76 3.95 4.61
N PRO A 16 -15.78 3.29 4.05
CA PRO A 16 -15.60 2.32 2.95
C PRO A 16 -14.77 2.81 1.74
N SER A 17 -14.05 1.89 1.08
CA SER A 17 -13.40 2.15 -0.22
C SER A 17 -14.42 2.69 -1.22
N SER A 18 -13.99 3.60 -2.10
CA SER A 18 -14.90 4.12 -3.12
C SER A 18 -15.40 2.97 -3.98
N SER A 19 -16.70 2.97 -4.29
CA SER A 19 -17.33 1.94 -5.12
C SER A 19 -16.63 1.75 -6.48
N PHE A 20 -15.96 2.80 -6.96
CA PHE A 20 -15.10 2.76 -8.14
C PHE A 20 -13.92 1.79 -8.00
N LEU A 21 -13.21 1.82 -6.88
CA LEU A 21 -12.06 0.94 -6.66
C LEU A 21 -12.51 -0.51 -6.51
N THR A 22 -13.56 -0.76 -5.71
CA THR A 22 -14.10 -2.11 -5.50
C THR A 22 -14.67 -2.74 -6.77
N SER A 23 -15.23 -1.95 -7.68
CA SER A 23 -15.75 -2.47 -8.96
C SER A 23 -14.68 -2.71 -10.03
N THR A 24 -13.55 -2.00 -9.96
CA THR A 24 -12.45 -2.10 -10.94
C THR A 24 -11.36 -3.10 -10.52
N ALA A 25 -11.25 -3.36 -9.21
CA ALA A 25 -10.24 -4.20 -8.57
C ALA A 25 -10.21 -5.67 -9.03
N GLY A 26 -11.29 -6.21 -9.58
CA GLY A 26 -11.41 -7.65 -9.79
C GLY A 26 -11.44 -8.41 -8.45
N GLU A 27 -10.77 -9.56 -8.38
CA GLU A 27 -10.58 -10.30 -7.12
C GLU A 27 -9.66 -9.52 -6.18
N HIS A 28 -10.09 -9.32 -4.93
CA HIS A 28 -9.36 -8.50 -3.96
C HIS A 28 -9.62 -8.95 -2.52
N HIS A 29 -8.67 -8.64 -1.63
CA HIS A 29 -8.74 -8.95 -0.20
C HIS A 29 -8.93 -7.68 0.62
N THR A 30 -10.10 -7.48 1.19
CA THR A 30 -10.34 -6.30 2.04
C THR A 30 -10.00 -6.61 3.50
N LEU A 31 -9.18 -5.76 4.11
CA LEU A 31 -8.88 -5.80 5.54
C LEU A 31 -9.32 -4.49 6.19
N THR A 32 -10.18 -4.59 7.21
CA THR A 32 -10.55 -3.42 8.02
C THR A 32 -9.48 -3.18 9.06
N LYS A 33 -9.04 -1.93 9.22
CA LYS A 33 -7.97 -1.58 10.17
C LYS A 33 -8.31 -0.44 11.11
N THR A 34 -7.66 -0.44 12.27
CA THR A 34 -7.78 0.60 13.30
C THR A 34 -6.45 1.30 13.61
N ASN A 35 -5.32 0.67 13.29
CA ASN A 35 -3.97 1.21 13.39
C ASN A 35 -3.62 2.01 12.14
N PHE A 36 -2.60 2.87 12.21
CA PHE A 36 -2.12 3.61 11.02
C PHE A 36 -1.31 2.72 10.08
N SER A 37 -0.42 1.89 10.61
CA SER A 37 0.33 0.89 9.84
C SER A 37 -0.51 -0.35 9.56
N LEU A 38 -0.52 -0.85 8.32
CA LEU A 38 -1.15 -2.10 7.92
C LEU A 38 -0.60 -3.28 8.71
N VAL A 39 0.71 -3.34 8.91
CA VAL A 39 1.36 -4.50 9.54
C VAL A 39 1.07 -4.59 11.04
N ALA A 40 0.61 -3.49 11.64
CA ALA A 40 0.17 -3.47 13.03
C ALA A 40 -1.23 -4.10 13.22
N GLU A 41 -1.94 -4.40 12.13
CA GLU A 41 -3.21 -5.10 12.21
C GLU A 41 -3.01 -6.59 12.49
N PRO A 42 -3.77 -7.16 13.45
CA PRO A 42 -3.76 -8.59 13.69
C PRO A 42 -4.08 -9.36 12.40
N GLY A 43 -3.20 -10.29 12.05
CA GLY A 43 -3.37 -11.16 10.87
C GLY A 43 -2.86 -10.58 9.55
N ALA A 44 -2.63 -9.26 9.43
CA ALA A 44 -2.26 -8.65 8.15
C ALA A 44 -0.98 -9.23 7.53
N ILE A 45 0.08 -9.44 8.34
CA ILE A 45 1.32 -10.07 7.84
C ILE A 45 1.09 -11.52 7.45
N ALA A 46 0.28 -12.26 8.20
CA ALA A 46 -0.03 -13.65 7.87
C ALA A 46 -0.81 -13.76 6.56
N ASP A 47 -1.80 -12.88 6.37
CA ASP A 47 -2.60 -12.79 5.15
C ASP A 47 -1.71 -12.43 3.94
N LEU A 48 -0.86 -11.42 4.08
CA LEU A 48 0.09 -11.03 3.03
C LEU A 48 1.11 -12.12 2.71
N ALA A 49 1.64 -12.80 3.73
CA ALA A 49 2.58 -13.92 3.54
C ALA A 49 1.90 -15.12 2.86
N GLY A 50 0.62 -15.37 3.17
CA GLY A 50 -0.19 -16.43 2.56
C GLY A 50 -0.46 -16.23 1.07
N MET A 51 -0.28 -15.01 0.55
CA MET A 51 -0.39 -14.71 -0.89
C MET A 51 0.86 -15.14 -1.68
N GLU A 52 1.92 -15.59 -1.00
CA GLU A 52 3.18 -16.02 -1.61
C GLU A 52 3.84 -14.94 -2.49
N LYS A 53 3.58 -13.66 -2.19
CA LYS A 53 4.21 -12.50 -2.85
C LYS A 53 5.11 -11.76 -1.86
N ARG A 54 6.33 -11.44 -2.30
CA ARG A 54 7.29 -10.63 -1.53
C ARG A 54 7.38 -9.18 -1.99
N GLN A 55 6.99 -8.91 -3.23
CA GLN A 55 6.96 -7.57 -3.81
C GLN A 55 5.59 -6.93 -3.61
N VAL A 56 5.60 -5.69 -3.14
CA VAL A 56 4.40 -4.92 -2.80
C VAL A 56 4.54 -3.52 -3.37
N ILE A 57 3.58 -3.07 -4.18
CA ILE A 57 3.41 -1.65 -4.45
C ILE A 57 2.48 -1.09 -3.39
N ILE A 58 2.82 0.01 -2.76
CA ILE A 58 1.99 0.68 -1.77
C ILE A 58 1.47 2.00 -2.32
N ILE A 59 0.15 2.21 -2.24
CA ILE A 59 -0.56 3.39 -2.73
C ILE A 59 -1.62 3.83 -1.71
N GLY A 60 -2.16 5.04 -1.82
CA GLY A 60 -3.31 5.50 -1.03
C GLY A 60 -3.06 6.71 -0.14
N ILE A 61 -3.82 6.84 0.94
CA ILE A 61 -3.87 8.06 1.78
C ILE A 61 -3.95 7.76 3.29
N GLU A 62 -3.38 8.56 4.17
CA GLU A 62 -2.54 9.72 3.92
C GLU A 62 -1.07 9.30 3.72
N ALA A 63 -0.42 9.86 2.70
CA ALA A 63 0.93 9.54 2.26
C ALA A 63 1.95 9.50 3.41
N HIS A 64 1.96 10.54 4.25
CA HIS A 64 2.89 10.68 5.37
C HIS A 64 2.51 9.89 6.63
N VAL A 65 1.31 9.30 6.69
CA VAL A 65 0.82 8.58 7.86
C VAL A 65 0.66 7.10 7.54
N CYS A 66 -0.49 6.71 6.99
CA CYS A 66 -0.82 5.31 6.79
C CYS A 66 0.12 4.66 5.76
N VAL A 67 0.36 5.32 4.63
CA VAL A 67 1.21 4.80 3.56
C VAL A 67 2.65 4.65 4.07
N LEU A 68 3.24 5.73 4.58
CA LEU A 68 4.63 5.72 5.05
C LEU A 68 4.86 4.71 6.19
N GLN A 69 3.98 4.67 7.20
CA GLN A 69 4.13 3.73 8.33
C GLN A 69 3.93 2.28 7.91
N SER A 70 3.07 2.02 6.92
CA SER A 70 2.87 0.68 6.39
C SER A 70 4.06 0.24 5.52
N ALA A 71 4.61 1.14 4.72
CA ALA A 71 5.81 0.87 3.93
C ALA A 71 7.00 0.49 4.82
N ILE A 72 7.25 1.26 5.89
CA ILE A 72 8.29 0.94 6.89
C ILE A 72 8.05 -0.46 7.47
N GLY A 73 6.83 -0.71 7.96
CA GLY A 73 6.51 -1.98 8.60
C GLY A 73 6.63 -3.19 7.64
N LEU A 74 6.26 -3.03 6.37
CA LEU A 74 6.42 -4.07 5.36
C LEU A 74 7.90 -4.37 5.08
N LEU A 75 8.74 -3.33 4.96
CA LEU A 75 10.18 -3.50 4.81
C LEU A 75 10.80 -4.22 6.01
N GLU A 76 10.42 -3.83 7.23
CA GLU A 76 10.86 -4.49 8.47
C GLU A 76 10.44 -5.97 8.54
N ASN A 77 9.36 -6.35 7.86
CA ASN A 77 8.88 -7.74 7.73
C ASN A 77 9.42 -8.46 6.48
N GLY A 78 10.40 -7.89 5.78
CA GLY A 78 11.10 -8.53 4.67
C GLY A 78 10.36 -8.54 3.34
N PHE A 79 9.45 -7.60 3.12
CA PHE A 79 8.85 -7.34 1.82
C PHE A 79 9.71 -6.35 1.01
N GLU A 80 9.69 -6.49 -0.30
CA GLU A 80 10.22 -5.49 -1.24
C GLU A 80 9.11 -4.47 -1.53
N VAL A 81 9.27 -3.23 -1.05
CA VAL A 81 8.23 -2.20 -1.14
C VAL A 81 8.55 -1.18 -2.23
N TYR A 82 7.55 -0.92 -3.07
CA TYR A 82 7.57 0.08 -4.13
C TYR A 82 6.50 1.13 -3.83
N LEU A 83 6.87 2.41 -3.73
CA LEU A 83 5.92 3.48 -3.46
C LEU A 83 5.34 4.01 -4.79
N GLY A 84 4.03 3.88 -4.98
CA GLY A 84 3.36 4.44 -6.16
C GLY A 84 3.21 5.95 -6.03
N SER A 85 4.22 6.71 -6.45
CA SER A 85 4.32 8.15 -6.21
C SER A 85 3.18 8.96 -6.83
N ASP A 86 2.62 8.46 -7.94
CA ASP A 86 1.46 9.03 -8.64
C ASP A 86 0.11 8.63 -8.01
N ALA A 87 0.12 7.68 -7.09
CA ALA A 87 -1.06 7.07 -6.49
C ALA A 87 -1.12 7.23 -4.95
N ILE A 88 -0.30 8.12 -4.39
CA ILE A 88 -0.36 8.53 -2.98
C ILE A 88 -0.87 9.96 -2.84
N GLY A 89 -1.55 10.24 -1.73
CA GLY A 89 -2.12 11.56 -1.50
C GLY A 89 -2.17 11.96 -0.03
N SER A 90 -2.28 13.26 0.23
CA SER A 90 -2.53 13.84 1.54
C SER A 90 -3.35 15.12 1.35
N ARG A 91 -3.95 15.65 2.42
CA ARG A 91 -4.69 16.92 2.35
C ARG A 91 -3.78 18.11 1.97
N SER A 92 -2.54 18.09 2.42
CA SER A 92 -1.50 19.03 2.01
C SER A 92 -0.54 18.34 1.04
N SER A 93 -0.19 19.02 -0.06
CA SER A 93 0.82 18.52 -1.00
C SER A 93 2.20 18.39 -0.35
N SER A 94 2.55 19.27 0.59
CA SER A 94 3.82 19.21 1.33
C SER A 94 4.00 17.88 2.07
N HIS A 95 2.91 17.26 2.54
CA HIS A 95 2.99 15.97 3.22
C HIS A 95 3.23 14.81 2.23
N VAL A 96 2.82 14.95 0.98
CA VAL A 96 3.20 13.99 -0.07
C VAL A 96 4.69 14.11 -0.35
N ASP A 97 5.19 15.34 -0.50
CA ASP A 97 6.60 15.62 -0.73
C ASP A 97 7.49 15.08 0.41
N ASP A 98 7.04 15.24 1.66
CA ASP A 98 7.74 14.70 2.83
C ASP A 98 7.78 13.16 2.84
N ALA A 99 6.70 12.50 2.43
CA ALA A 99 6.64 11.05 2.33
C ALA A 99 7.56 10.52 1.21
N ILE A 100 7.57 11.16 0.05
CA ILE A 100 8.45 10.82 -1.08
C ILE A 100 9.92 11.02 -0.67
N ARG A 101 10.26 12.17 -0.09
CA ARG A 101 11.63 12.43 0.40
C ARG A 101 12.06 11.39 1.42
N ARG A 102 11.15 10.97 2.31
CA ARG A 102 11.45 9.92 3.28
C ARG A 102 11.71 8.58 2.60
N ALA A 103 10.96 8.23 1.55
CA ALA A 103 11.19 7.03 0.77
C ALA A 103 12.57 7.06 0.08
N GLU A 104 12.92 8.17 -0.56
CA GLU A 104 14.21 8.36 -1.24
C GLU A 104 15.40 8.21 -0.29
N VAL A 105 15.38 8.84 0.89
CA VAL A 105 16.50 8.74 1.85
C VAL A 105 16.64 7.36 2.49
N ASN A 106 15.67 6.47 2.31
CA ASN A 106 15.75 5.07 2.76
C ASN A 106 15.94 4.10 1.58
N ASP A 107 16.32 4.62 0.39
CA ASP A 107 16.55 3.85 -0.84
C ASP A 107 15.34 3.02 -1.30
N TRP A 108 14.12 3.51 -1.04
CA TRP A 108 12.91 2.85 -1.52
C TRP A 108 12.70 3.12 -3.01
N VAL A 109 12.13 2.15 -3.71
CA VAL A 109 11.86 2.30 -5.14
C VAL A 109 10.55 3.06 -5.33
N LEU A 110 10.61 4.19 -6.03
CA LEU A 110 9.43 4.90 -6.52
C LEU A 110 9.00 4.27 -7.85
N CYS A 111 7.70 4.04 -8.05
CA CYS A 111 7.18 3.50 -9.30
C CYS A 111 5.96 4.29 -9.81
N GLU A 112 5.82 4.32 -11.13
CA GLU A 112 4.67 4.90 -11.83
C GLU A 112 4.09 3.84 -12.78
N GLY A 113 2.75 3.77 -12.91
CA GLY A 113 2.09 2.97 -13.94
C GLY A 113 2.13 1.42 -13.84
N MET A 114 2.36 0.83 -12.66
CA MET A 114 2.50 -0.65 -12.48
C MET A 114 1.25 -1.34 -11.90
N ARG A 115 0.86 -2.54 -12.35
CA ARG A 115 -0.48 -3.15 -12.09
C ARG A 115 -0.66 -4.00 -10.80
N CYS A 116 0.12 -3.82 -9.73
CA CYS A 116 0.05 -4.71 -8.55
C CYS A 116 0.06 -3.94 -7.22
N TYR A 117 -1.09 -3.58 -6.66
CA TYR A 117 -1.19 -2.56 -5.61
C TYR A 117 -1.72 -3.08 -4.26
N VAL A 118 -1.08 -2.68 -3.18
CA VAL A 118 -1.59 -2.62 -1.81
C VAL A 118 -2.06 -1.20 -1.56
N LEU A 119 -3.36 -1.04 -1.38
CA LEU A 119 -3.96 0.26 -1.10
C LEU A 119 -4.06 0.49 0.41
N ILE A 120 -3.78 1.71 0.83
CA ILE A 120 -3.64 2.11 2.23
C ILE A 120 -4.45 3.37 2.49
#